data_AF-A0ABD0B496-F1
#
_entry.id   AF-A0ABD0B496-F1
#
_cell.length_a   1.000
_cell.length_b   1.000
_cell.length_c   1.000
_cell.angle_alpha   90.00
_cell.angle_beta   90.00
_cell.angle_gamma   90.00
#
_symmetry.space_group_name_H-M   'P 1'
#
loop_
_entity.id
_entity.type
_entity.pdbx_description
1 polymer ?
#
loop_
_entity_poly.entity_id
_entity_poly.type
_entity_poly.pdbx_seq_one_letter_code
_entity_poly.pdbx_strand_id
1 'polypeptide(L)'
;MGRSEFAQYCERLRERGQFELVPLSTLILDRVCEKVLARGAIVAALRGRSLPCTAEDHGMAVLDSIQSPIMGYRPKGSEKVAVVAGIFTYHRLLQQQATSKPIAAVQIFLLDKAPKPDLRELLLLHELSRSLLRECFTHSTATIADYLHAWFDCRAESSLFGSDKWQQLFPQLRTKADLCGWLEISSKTFIPTRQGDK
;
A
#
# COMPACT_ATOMS: atom_id res chain seq x y z
N MET A 1 -20.29 -5.34 -19.00
CA MET A 1 -19.94 -5.11 -17.58
C MET A 1 -19.41 -3.68 -17.47
N GLY A 2 -19.99 -2.84 -16.62
CA GLY A 2 -19.50 -1.48 -16.41
C GLY A 2 -18.12 -1.47 -15.75
N ARG A 3 -17.28 -0.46 -16.04
CA ARG A 3 -15.99 -0.28 -15.36
C ARG A 3 -16.22 -0.01 -13.87
N SER A 4 -15.42 -0.62 -12.99
CA SER A 4 -15.51 -0.39 -11.55
C SER A 4 -15.30 1.08 -11.19
N GLU A 5 -15.88 1.53 -10.08
CA GLU A 5 -15.72 2.91 -9.59
C GLU A 5 -14.23 3.26 -9.39
N PHE A 6 -13.44 2.31 -8.89
CA PHE A 6 -12.00 2.47 -8.72
C PHE A 6 -11.26 2.68 -10.05
N ALA A 7 -11.58 1.91 -11.09
CA ALA A 7 -10.96 2.09 -12.41
C ALA A 7 -11.26 3.49 -12.99
N GLN A 8 -12.52 3.93 -12.89
CA GLN A 8 -12.93 5.27 -13.34
C GLN A 8 -12.26 6.38 -12.51
N TYR A 9 -12.07 6.16 -11.21
CA TYR A 9 -11.34 7.08 -10.34
C TYR A 9 -9.89 7.22 -10.79
N CYS A 10 -9.20 6.10 -11.03
CA CYS A 10 -7.80 6.04 -11.43
C CYS A 10 -7.54 6.68 -12.80
N GLU A 11 -8.42 6.47 -13.79
CA GLU A 11 -8.33 7.10 -15.12
C GLU A 11 -8.29 8.63 -15.05
N ARG A 12 -8.94 9.20 -14.03
CA ARG A 12 -9.05 10.65 -13.83
C ARG A 12 -8.07 11.21 -12.81
N LEU A 13 -7.12 10.42 -12.30
CA LEU A 13 -6.19 10.87 -11.24
C LEU A 13 -5.44 12.14 -11.63
N ARG A 14 -4.99 12.24 -12.89
CA ARG A 14 -4.28 13.43 -13.41
C ARG A 14 -5.09 14.73 -13.36
N GLU A 15 -6.41 14.64 -13.39
CA GLU A 15 -7.33 15.79 -13.28
C GLU A 15 -7.65 16.14 -11.83
N ARG A 16 -7.36 15.22 -10.89
CA ARG A 16 -7.77 15.28 -9.48
C ARG A 16 -6.63 15.70 -8.55
N GLY A 17 -5.49 16.09 -9.08
CA GLY A 17 -4.36 16.43 -8.25
C GLY A 17 -3.18 16.94 -9.03
N GLN A 18 -2.18 17.36 -8.30
CA GLN A 18 -0.95 17.94 -8.84
C GLN A 18 0.22 17.62 -7.92
N PHE A 19 1.43 17.69 -8.47
CA PHE A 19 2.62 17.55 -7.65
C PHE A 19 2.90 18.84 -6.88
N GLU A 20 2.92 18.75 -5.55
CA GLU A 20 3.26 19.85 -4.66
C GLU A 20 4.45 19.49 -3.79
N LEU A 21 5.31 20.47 -3.52
CA LEU A 21 6.33 20.37 -2.50
C LEU A 21 5.70 20.69 -1.14
N VAL A 22 5.71 19.74 -0.21
CA VAL A 22 5.12 19.91 1.12
C VAL A 22 6.13 19.64 2.22
N PRO A 23 6.06 20.33 3.38
CA PRO A 23 6.92 20.03 4.51
C PRO A 23 6.64 18.62 5.02
N LEU A 24 7.69 17.81 5.24
CA LEU A 24 7.51 16.42 5.68
C LEU A 24 6.78 16.33 7.04
N SER A 25 6.98 17.33 7.91
CA SER A 25 6.31 17.45 9.21
C SER A 25 4.78 17.64 9.13
N THR A 26 4.24 17.93 7.94
CA THR A 26 2.80 18.05 7.69
C THR A 26 2.16 16.73 7.28
N LEU A 27 2.95 15.73 6.89
CA LEU A 27 2.44 14.43 6.50
C LEU A 27 1.98 13.64 7.71
N ILE A 28 0.80 13.02 7.60
CA ILE A 28 0.25 12.07 8.56
C ILE A 28 -0.34 10.89 7.80
N LEU A 29 -0.37 9.72 8.44
CA LEU A 29 -0.99 8.55 7.82
C LEU A 29 -2.53 8.67 7.85
N ASP A 30 -3.20 8.31 6.75
CA ASP A 30 -4.66 8.28 6.74
C ASP A 30 -5.19 7.15 7.64
N ARG A 31 -6.27 7.40 8.38
CA ARG A 31 -6.87 6.42 9.32
C ARG A 31 -7.33 5.11 8.67
N VAL A 32 -7.76 5.15 7.41
CA VAL A 32 -8.10 3.93 6.65
C VAL A 32 -6.83 3.14 6.36
N CYS A 33 -5.77 3.84 5.95
CA CYS A 33 -4.46 3.22 5.71
C CYS A 33 -3.88 2.61 6.98
N GLU A 34 -3.90 3.33 8.10
CA GLU A 34 -3.49 2.82 9.42
C GLU A 34 -4.16 1.49 9.77
N LYS A 35 -5.49 1.40 9.56
CA LYS A 35 -6.24 0.18 9.84
C LYS A 35 -5.79 -1.00 8.97
N VAL A 36 -5.57 -0.79 7.68
CA VAL A 36 -5.10 -1.84 6.77
C VAL A 36 -3.69 -2.31 7.14
N LEU A 37 -2.78 -1.38 7.44
CA LEU A 37 -1.41 -1.71 7.85
C LEU A 37 -1.39 -2.52 9.16
N ALA A 38 -2.31 -2.21 10.10
CA ALA A 38 -2.44 -2.93 11.36
C ALA A 38 -2.93 -4.37 11.19
N ARG A 39 -3.84 -4.65 10.24
CA ARG A 39 -4.42 -6.00 10.02
C ARG A 39 -3.40 -7.08 9.67
N GLY A 40 -2.31 -6.71 8.99
CA GLY A 40 -1.30 -7.65 8.50
C GLY A 40 0.03 -7.63 9.25
N ALA A 41 0.17 -6.81 10.31
CA ALA A 41 1.46 -6.51 10.95
C ALA A 41 2.57 -6.29 9.89
N ILE A 42 2.25 -5.54 8.83
CA ILE A 42 3.03 -5.51 7.57
C ILE A 42 4.51 -5.17 7.83
N VAL A 43 4.75 -4.23 8.76
CA VAL A 43 6.08 -3.82 9.19
C VAL A 43 6.84 -4.97 9.89
N ALA A 44 6.16 -5.78 10.70
CA ALA A 44 6.76 -6.91 11.42
C ALA A 44 7.07 -8.10 10.51
N ALA A 45 6.44 -8.17 9.33
CA ALA A 45 6.55 -9.27 8.40
C ALA A 45 7.63 -9.06 7.32
N LEU A 46 8.18 -7.84 7.20
CA LEU A 46 9.37 -7.55 6.41
C LEU A 46 10.56 -8.37 6.96
N ARG A 47 11.09 -9.31 6.16
CA ARG A 47 12.26 -10.10 6.56
C ARG A 47 13.54 -9.31 6.34
N GLY A 48 14.33 -9.22 7.40
CA GLY A 48 15.62 -8.52 7.43
C GLY A 48 15.68 -7.58 8.64
N ARG A 49 16.87 -7.37 9.22
CA ARG A 49 17.04 -6.17 10.05
C ARG A 49 16.86 -4.99 9.10
N SER A 50 16.02 -4.02 9.46
CA SER A 50 15.99 -2.74 8.75
C SER A 50 17.44 -2.27 8.63
N LEU A 51 17.87 -1.94 7.42
CA LEU A 51 19.14 -1.25 7.26
C LEU A 51 19.08 0.00 8.16
N PRO A 52 20.14 0.28 8.94
CA PRO A 52 20.17 1.49 9.74
C PRO A 52 20.11 2.68 8.78
N CYS A 53 19.14 3.56 9.00
CA CYS A 53 19.07 4.81 8.25
C CYS A 53 20.06 5.80 8.87
N THR A 54 20.98 6.30 8.05
CA THR A 54 22.06 7.20 8.45
C THR A 54 21.95 8.54 7.72
N ALA A 55 22.79 9.51 8.09
CA ALA A 55 22.83 10.80 7.40
C ALA A 55 23.29 10.68 5.93
N GLU A 56 24.05 9.64 5.59
CA GLU A 56 24.55 9.38 4.23
C GLU A 56 23.42 8.95 3.29
N ASP A 57 22.35 8.36 3.83
CA ASP A 57 21.18 7.92 3.06
C ASP A 57 20.29 9.07 2.56
N HIS A 58 20.59 10.32 2.93
CA HIS A 58 19.79 11.48 2.57
C HIS A 58 19.53 11.58 1.05
N GLY A 59 20.56 11.37 0.22
CA GLY A 59 20.41 11.42 -1.23
C GLY A 59 19.50 10.30 -1.78
N MET A 60 19.58 9.11 -1.18
CA MET A 60 18.72 7.98 -1.53
C MET A 60 17.28 8.26 -1.13
N ALA A 61 17.05 8.76 0.09
CA ALA A 61 15.72 9.12 0.57
C ALA A 61 15.04 10.19 -0.31
N VAL A 62 15.82 11.15 -0.86
CA VAL A 62 15.32 12.09 -1.87
C VAL A 62 14.97 11.36 -3.18
N LEU A 63 15.85 10.51 -3.69
CA LEU A 63 15.61 9.74 -4.92
C LEU A 63 14.35 8.87 -4.81
N ASP A 64 14.17 8.16 -3.71
CA ASP A 64 13.00 7.30 -3.49
C ASP A 64 11.71 8.09 -3.54
N SER A 65 11.72 9.32 -2.98
CA SER A 65 10.55 10.20 -2.98
C SER A 65 10.13 10.65 -4.37
N ILE A 66 11.05 10.64 -5.33
CA ILE A 66 10.78 10.97 -6.73
C ILE A 66 10.36 9.71 -7.51
N GLN A 67 11.04 8.58 -7.27
CA GLN A 67 10.77 7.32 -7.98
C GLN A 67 9.46 6.66 -7.53
N SER A 68 9.10 6.83 -6.26
CA SER A 68 7.88 6.30 -5.64
C SER A 68 7.19 7.41 -4.84
N PRO A 69 6.53 8.36 -5.52
CA PRO A 69 5.98 9.53 -4.88
C PRO A 69 4.82 9.20 -3.96
N ILE A 70 4.74 9.96 -2.87
CA ILE A 70 3.64 9.88 -1.91
C ILE A 70 2.39 10.50 -2.55
N MET A 71 1.23 9.91 -2.31
CA MET A 71 -0.07 10.49 -2.66
C MET A 71 -0.84 10.83 -1.38
N GLY A 72 -1.43 12.02 -1.32
CA GLY A 72 -2.20 12.45 -0.16
C GLY A 72 -3.24 13.53 -0.46
N TYR A 73 -3.99 13.92 0.55
CA TYR A 73 -4.98 15.01 0.47
C TYR A 73 -4.96 15.84 1.76
N ARG A 74 -5.41 17.10 1.71
CA ARG A 74 -5.60 17.91 2.92
C ARG A 74 -7.01 17.66 3.50
N PRO A 75 -7.15 17.14 4.73
CA PRO A 75 -8.45 17.08 5.40
C PRO A 75 -9.04 18.48 5.56
N LYS A 76 -10.36 18.60 5.51
CA LYS A 76 -11.05 19.89 5.62
C LYS A 76 -10.64 20.61 6.91
N GLY A 77 -10.11 21.83 6.79
CA GLY A 77 -9.68 22.65 7.92
C GLY A 77 -8.38 22.18 8.60
N SER A 78 -7.58 21.35 7.93
CA SER A 78 -6.29 20.89 8.43
C SER A 78 -5.15 21.34 7.53
N GLU A 79 -4.07 21.82 8.15
CA GLU A 79 -2.78 22.06 7.49
C GLU A 79 -1.99 20.77 7.25
N LYS A 80 -2.48 19.63 7.77
CA LYS A 80 -1.85 18.32 7.57
C LYS A 80 -2.27 17.70 6.24
N VAL A 81 -1.40 16.86 5.71
CA VAL A 81 -1.69 16.04 4.53
C VAL A 81 -1.84 14.59 4.96
N ALA A 82 -3.02 14.02 4.74
CA ALA A 82 -3.30 12.62 4.98
C ALA A 82 -2.79 11.78 3.79
N VAL A 83 -1.85 10.88 4.06
CA VAL A 83 -1.20 10.00 3.10
C VAL A 83 -2.08 8.78 2.80
N VAL A 84 -2.33 8.52 1.52
CA VAL A 84 -3.17 7.41 1.03
C VAL A 84 -2.44 6.42 0.12
N ALA A 85 -1.24 6.76 -0.36
CA ALA A 85 -0.34 5.84 -1.06
C ALA A 85 1.13 6.33 -0.96
N GLY A 86 2.09 5.45 -1.28
CA GLY A 86 3.52 5.68 -1.10
C GLY A 86 3.96 5.47 0.35
N ILE A 87 3.38 4.46 1.02
CA ILE A 87 3.56 4.21 2.45
C ILE A 87 5.01 3.84 2.79
N PHE A 88 5.65 3.04 1.95
CA PHE A 88 7.05 2.65 2.17
C PHE A 88 7.99 3.85 2.07
N THR A 89 7.79 4.70 1.06
CA THR A 89 8.50 5.99 0.92
C THR A 89 8.28 6.86 2.15
N TYR A 90 7.03 7.02 2.60
CA TYR A 90 6.70 7.80 3.79
C TYR A 90 7.46 7.30 5.04
N HIS A 91 7.44 6.00 5.32
CA HIS A 91 8.17 5.45 6.46
C HIS A 91 9.70 5.64 6.34
N ARG A 92 10.27 5.47 5.14
CA ARG A 92 11.70 5.72 4.92
C ARG A 92 12.09 7.18 5.18
N LEU A 93 11.24 8.12 4.77
CA LEU A 93 11.44 9.55 5.05
C LEU A 93 11.35 9.86 6.55
N LEU A 94 10.44 9.21 7.29
CA LEU A 94 10.37 9.34 8.75
C LEU A 94 11.63 8.80 9.44
N GLN A 95 12.21 7.71 8.94
CA GLN A 95 13.50 7.22 9.45
C GLN A 95 14.61 8.25 9.18
N GLN A 96 14.65 8.84 7.98
CA GLN A 96 15.62 9.89 7.64
C GLN A 96 15.49 11.14 8.53
N GLN A 97 14.27 11.50 8.96
CA GLN A 97 14.03 12.60 9.89
C GLN A 97 14.73 12.43 11.24
N ALA A 98 14.95 11.19 11.68
CA ALA A 98 15.61 10.91 12.95
C ALA A 98 17.15 11.03 12.88
N THR A 99 17.71 11.32 11.70
CA THR A 99 19.15 11.48 11.48
C THR A 99 19.62 12.93 11.65
N SER A 100 20.93 13.16 11.63
CA SER A 100 21.50 14.52 11.62
C SER A 100 21.28 15.29 10.30
N LYS A 101 20.74 14.65 9.25
CA LYS A 101 20.48 15.26 7.94
C LYS A 101 19.02 15.00 7.47
N PRO A 102 18.03 15.65 8.10
CA PRO A 102 16.62 15.45 7.82
C PRO A 102 16.19 15.98 6.44
N ILE A 103 15.05 15.51 5.95
CA ILE A 103 14.39 16.00 4.71
C ILE A 103 13.31 17.03 5.06
N ALA A 104 13.57 18.31 4.83
CA ALA A 104 12.64 19.38 5.20
C ALA A 104 11.29 19.29 4.45
N ALA A 105 11.35 19.00 3.15
CA ALA A 105 10.17 18.95 2.29
C ALA A 105 10.31 17.84 1.24
N VAL A 106 9.16 17.34 0.78
CA VAL A 106 9.06 16.24 -0.18
C VAL A 106 8.02 16.57 -1.24
N GLN A 107 8.29 16.18 -2.49
CA GLN A 107 7.32 16.31 -3.56
C GLN A 107 6.31 15.17 -3.48
N ILE A 108 5.02 15.51 -3.43
CA ILE A 108 3.94 14.54 -3.34
C ILE A 108 2.89 14.81 -4.42
N PHE A 109 2.14 13.79 -4.81
CA PHE A 109 0.91 13.99 -5.58
C PHE A 109 -0.23 14.35 -4.63
N LEU A 110 -0.58 15.63 -4.59
CA LEU A 110 -1.65 16.13 -3.75
C LEU A 110 -2.99 16.11 -4.49
N LEU A 111 -3.96 15.43 -3.91
CA LEU A 111 -5.33 15.35 -4.40
C LEU A 111 -6.14 16.60 -4.03
N ASP A 112 -6.98 17.03 -4.96
CA ASP A 112 -7.91 18.17 -4.84
C ASP A 112 -8.92 17.99 -3.71
N LYS A 113 -9.30 16.73 -3.43
CA LYS A 113 -10.24 16.37 -2.38
C LYS A 113 -9.94 15.01 -1.76
N ALA A 114 -10.47 14.81 -0.56
CA ALA A 114 -10.47 13.52 0.10
C ALA A 114 -11.18 12.45 -0.76
N PRO A 115 -10.52 11.34 -1.12
CA PRO A 115 -11.20 10.22 -1.75
C PRO A 115 -12.18 9.57 -0.77
N LYS A 116 -13.20 8.90 -1.31
CA LYS A 116 -14.12 8.09 -0.50
C LYS A 116 -13.31 7.05 0.31
N PRO A 117 -13.76 6.68 1.53
CA PRO A 117 -13.08 5.67 2.35
C PRO A 117 -12.68 4.41 1.57
N ASP A 118 -13.59 3.85 0.78
CA ASP A 118 -13.32 2.62 0.02
C ASP A 118 -12.25 2.81 -1.06
N LEU A 119 -12.20 3.98 -1.70
CA LEU A 119 -11.15 4.31 -2.67
C LEU A 119 -9.78 4.46 -2.00
N ARG A 120 -9.73 5.05 -0.78
CA ARG A 120 -8.49 5.13 0.00
C ARG A 120 -7.96 3.75 0.36
N GLU A 121 -8.86 2.85 0.77
CA GLU A 121 -8.50 1.47 1.05
C GLU A 121 -7.99 0.74 -0.20
N LEU A 122 -8.67 0.91 -1.34
CA LEU A 122 -8.26 0.30 -2.62
C LEU A 122 -6.91 0.84 -3.14
N LEU A 123 -6.61 2.13 -2.96
CA LEU A 123 -5.30 2.69 -3.29
C LEU A 123 -4.17 1.99 -2.52
N LEU A 124 -4.34 1.83 -1.21
CA LEU A 124 -3.35 1.14 -0.38
C LEU A 124 -3.25 -0.35 -0.71
N LEU A 125 -4.40 -1.04 -0.87
CA LEU A 125 -4.40 -2.45 -1.24
C LEU A 125 -3.73 -2.69 -2.59
N HIS A 126 -3.94 -1.79 -3.55
CA HIS A 126 -3.25 -1.83 -4.84
C HIS A 126 -1.72 -1.71 -4.66
N GLU A 127 -1.24 -0.77 -3.84
CA GLU A 127 0.20 -0.63 -3.55
C GLU A 127 0.79 -1.92 -2.96
N LEU A 128 0.19 -2.44 -1.90
CA LEU A 128 0.69 -3.64 -1.20
C LEU A 128 0.66 -4.88 -2.08
N SER A 129 -0.46 -5.11 -2.78
CA SER A 129 -0.64 -6.29 -3.62
C SER A 129 0.13 -6.20 -4.94
N ARG A 130 0.39 -5.00 -5.47
CA ARG A 130 1.25 -4.83 -6.65
C ARG A 130 2.66 -5.35 -6.38
N SER A 131 3.29 -4.94 -5.29
CA SER A 131 4.66 -5.38 -5.00
C SER A 131 4.73 -6.89 -4.76
N LEU A 132 3.71 -7.47 -4.15
CA LEU A 132 3.63 -8.92 -3.95
C LEU A 132 3.39 -9.69 -5.25
N LEU A 133 2.39 -9.28 -6.02
CA LEU A 133 1.89 -10.03 -7.16
C LEU A 133 2.64 -9.63 -8.44
N ARG A 134 2.64 -8.35 -8.80
CA ARG A 134 3.16 -7.87 -10.10
C ARG A 134 4.68 -7.76 -10.14
N GLU A 135 5.31 -7.52 -9.00
CA GLU A 135 6.77 -7.44 -8.88
C GLU A 135 7.38 -8.74 -8.33
N CYS A 136 6.55 -9.76 -8.06
CA CYS A 136 6.94 -11.11 -7.61
C CYS A 136 7.93 -11.11 -6.43
N PHE A 137 7.74 -10.22 -5.46
CA PHE A 137 8.69 -9.97 -4.36
C PHE A 137 8.99 -11.19 -3.47
N THR A 138 8.17 -12.25 -3.53
CA THR A 138 8.45 -13.52 -2.85
C THR A 138 7.90 -14.71 -3.63
N HIS A 139 8.58 -15.86 -3.54
CA HIS A 139 8.14 -17.13 -4.08
C HIS A 139 7.46 -18.04 -3.02
N SER A 140 7.33 -17.57 -1.77
CA SER A 140 6.71 -18.35 -0.69
C SER A 140 5.19 -18.32 -0.78
N THR A 141 4.59 -19.41 -1.26
CA THR A 141 3.15 -19.51 -1.50
C THR A 141 2.30 -19.30 -0.24
N ALA A 142 2.76 -19.80 0.91
CA ALA A 142 2.08 -19.65 2.20
C ALA A 142 2.13 -18.19 2.66
N THR A 143 3.29 -17.54 2.52
CA THR A 143 3.45 -16.13 2.88
C THR A 143 2.61 -15.21 1.98
N ILE A 144 2.52 -15.51 0.67
CA ILE A 144 1.63 -14.78 -0.23
C ILE A 144 0.17 -14.93 0.23
N ALA A 145 -0.26 -16.16 0.56
CA ALA A 145 -1.61 -16.41 1.06
C ALA A 145 -1.90 -15.65 2.36
N ASP A 146 -1.00 -15.68 3.33
CA ASP A 146 -1.13 -14.98 4.61
C ASP A 146 -1.31 -13.47 4.41
N TYR A 147 -0.47 -12.86 3.57
CA TYR A 147 -0.56 -11.42 3.29
C TYR A 147 -1.86 -11.05 2.60
N LEU A 148 -2.24 -11.76 1.54
CA LEU A 148 -3.46 -11.44 0.81
C LEU A 148 -4.69 -11.59 1.69
N HIS A 149 -4.77 -12.66 2.49
CA HIS A 149 -5.90 -12.84 3.41
C HIS A 149 -5.95 -11.76 4.50
N ALA A 150 -4.80 -11.40 5.08
CA ALA A 150 -4.76 -10.37 6.11
C ALA A 150 -5.10 -8.97 5.54
N TRP A 151 -4.55 -8.59 4.40
CA TRP A 151 -4.75 -7.26 3.80
C TRP A 151 -6.20 -7.06 3.36
N PHE A 152 -6.81 -8.07 2.74
CA PHE A 152 -8.19 -8.02 2.27
C PHE A 152 -9.21 -8.34 3.38
N ASP A 153 -8.80 -8.43 4.65
CA ASP A 153 -9.66 -8.71 5.82
C ASP A 153 -10.52 -9.97 5.62
N CYS A 154 -9.90 -11.01 5.05
CA CYS A 154 -10.53 -12.30 4.82
C CYS A 154 -10.50 -13.10 6.12
N ARG A 155 -11.60 -13.04 6.89
CA ARG A 155 -11.81 -13.91 8.07
C ARG A 155 -11.77 -15.38 7.65
N ALA A 156 -11.60 -16.30 8.61
CA ALA A 156 -11.43 -17.73 8.36
C ALA A 156 -12.51 -18.39 7.47
N GLU A 157 -13.69 -17.77 7.34
CA GLU A 157 -14.83 -18.25 6.56
C GLU A 157 -15.05 -17.48 5.25
N SER A 158 -14.37 -16.35 5.01
CA SER A 158 -14.57 -15.55 3.79
C SER A 158 -13.50 -15.81 2.73
N SER A 159 -13.96 -16.07 1.51
CA SER A 159 -13.08 -16.27 0.35
C SER A 159 -12.51 -14.95 -0.14
N LEU A 160 -11.17 -14.87 -0.27
CA LEU A 160 -10.47 -13.75 -0.91
C LEU A 160 -11.09 -13.39 -2.26
N PHE A 161 -11.39 -14.41 -3.07
CA PHE A 161 -11.92 -14.24 -4.43
C PHE A 161 -13.38 -13.78 -4.47
N GLY A 162 -14.10 -13.95 -3.35
CA GLY A 162 -15.44 -13.40 -3.15
C GLY A 162 -15.44 -11.94 -2.68
N SER A 163 -14.27 -11.36 -2.37
CA SER A 163 -14.17 -9.96 -1.94
C SER A 163 -14.39 -9.00 -3.10
N ASP A 164 -15.34 -8.07 -2.96
CA ASP A 164 -15.58 -7.00 -3.93
C ASP A 164 -14.30 -6.17 -4.18
N LYS A 165 -13.47 -5.97 -3.15
CA LYS A 165 -12.20 -5.25 -3.27
C LYS A 165 -11.20 -6.02 -4.14
N TRP A 166 -11.13 -7.33 -3.96
CA TRP A 166 -10.27 -8.19 -4.78
C TRP A 166 -10.69 -8.13 -6.26
N GLN A 167 -11.98 -8.28 -6.55
CA GLN A 167 -12.50 -8.27 -7.91
C GLN A 167 -12.29 -6.92 -8.61
N GLN A 168 -12.29 -5.81 -7.87
CA GLN A 168 -11.97 -4.49 -8.43
C GLN A 168 -10.49 -4.32 -8.79
N LEU A 169 -9.57 -4.88 -7.99
CA LEU A 169 -8.12 -4.76 -8.22
C LEU A 169 -7.59 -5.78 -9.23
N PHE A 170 -8.15 -6.99 -9.24
CA PHE A 170 -7.70 -8.12 -10.05
C PHE A 170 -8.86 -8.81 -10.78
N PRO A 171 -9.56 -8.13 -11.71
CA PRO A 171 -10.77 -8.65 -12.37
C PRO A 171 -10.55 -9.95 -13.18
N GLN A 172 -9.30 -10.24 -13.53
CA GLN A 172 -8.85 -11.43 -14.24
C GLN A 172 -8.48 -12.62 -13.33
N LEU A 173 -8.29 -12.41 -12.03
CA LEU A 173 -7.90 -13.46 -11.07
C LEU A 173 -9.11 -13.85 -10.22
N ARG A 174 -10.07 -14.58 -10.77
CA ARG A 174 -11.38 -14.81 -10.13
C ARG A 174 -11.42 -16.01 -9.21
N THR A 175 -10.42 -16.89 -9.31
CA THR A 175 -10.35 -18.12 -8.52
C THR A 175 -8.95 -18.33 -7.96
N LYS A 176 -8.86 -19.23 -6.98
CA LYS A 176 -7.57 -19.72 -6.47
C LYS A 176 -6.72 -20.33 -7.59
N ALA A 177 -7.34 -21.03 -8.53
CA ALA A 177 -6.66 -21.61 -9.68
C ALA A 177 -6.07 -20.52 -10.58
N ASP A 178 -6.82 -19.46 -10.87
CA ASP A 178 -6.35 -18.33 -11.69
C ASP A 178 -5.13 -17.65 -11.04
N LEU A 179 -5.22 -17.34 -9.74
CA LEU A 179 -4.11 -16.71 -9.00
C LEU A 179 -2.87 -17.61 -8.96
N CYS A 180 -3.04 -18.89 -8.64
CA CYS A 180 -1.91 -19.82 -8.54
C CYS A 180 -1.28 -20.09 -9.91
N GLY A 181 -2.10 -20.20 -10.96
CA GLY A 181 -1.63 -20.34 -12.34
C GLY A 181 -0.85 -19.10 -12.79
N TRP A 182 -1.35 -17.90 -12.48
CA TRP A 182 -0.68 -16.64 -12.81
C TRP A 182 0.65 -16.45 -12.06
N LEU A 183 0.73 -16.90 -10.81
CA LEU A 183 1.96 -16.89 -10.00
C LEU A 183 2.92 -18.06 -10.33
N GLU A 184 2.51 -19.00 -11.19
CA GLU A 184 3.25 -20.24 -11.48
C GLU A 184 3.54 -21.09 -10.23
N ILE A 185 2.59 -21.16 -9.29
CA ILE A 185 2.72 -21.88 -8.01
C ILE A 185 1.68 -22.98 -7.84
N SER A 186 1.97 -23.93 -6.95
CA SER A 186 1.02 -24.98 -6.58
C SER A 186 -0.14 -24.42 -5.74
N SER A 187 -1.36 -24.69 -6.17
CA SER A 187 -2.57 -24.37 -5.40
C SER A 187 -2.66 -25.15 -4.08
N LYS A 188 -1.94 -26.27 -3.94
CA LYS A 188 -1.90 -27.07 -2.70
C LYS A 188 -1.15 -26.37 -1.57
N THR A 189 -0.20 -25.49 -1.90
CA THR A 189 0.65 -24.80 -0.92
C THR A 189 0.22 -23.35 -0.68
N PHE A 190 -0.78 -22.87 -1.43
CA PHE A 190 -1.44 -21.58 -1.19
C PHE A 190 -2.56 -21.77 -0.14
N ILE A 191 -2.16 -21.86 1.12
CA ILE A 191 -3.07 -22.02 2.26
C ILE A 191 -2.66 -20.98 3.31
N PRO A 192 -3.56 -20.06 3.71
CA PRO A 192 -3.26 -19.14 4.79
C PRO A 192 -3.13 -19.90 6.11
N THR A 193 -2.14 -19.53 6.90
CA THR A 193 -1.90 -20.02 8.25
C THR A 193 -3.09 -19.59 9.12
N ARG A 194 -3.74 -20.54 9.83
CA ARG A 194 -4.92 -20.23 10.65
C ARG A 194 -4.54 -19.22 11.74
N GLN A 195 -5.14 -18.03 11.71
CA GLN A 195 -5.11 -17.10 12.84
C GLN A 195 -5.94 -17.72 13.98
N GLY A 196 -5.30 -18.49 14.87
CA GLY A 196 -5.99 -19.16 15.97
C GLY A 196 -5.11 -19.98 16.94
N ASP A 197 -3.87 -20.33 16.59
CA ASP A 197 -2.98 -21.11 17.50
C ASP A 197 -1.82 -20.27 18.07
N LYS A 198 -2.13 -19.10 18.63
CA LYS A 198 -1.29 -18.40 19.61
C LYS A 198 -2.15 -17.70 20.66
#